data_AF-A0A9D0C7G3-F1
#
_entry.id   AF-A0A9D0C7G3-F1
#
_cell.length_a   1.000
_cell.length_b   1.000
_cell.length_c   1.000
_cell.angle_alpha   90.00
_cell.angle_beta   90.00
_cell.angle_gamma   90.00
#
_symmetry.space_group_name_H-M   'P 1'
#
loop_
_entity.id
_entity.type
_entity.pdbx_description
1 polymer ?
#
loop_
_entity_poly.entity_id
_entity_poly.type
_entity_poly.pdbx_seq_one_letter_code
_entity_poly.pdbx_strand_id
1 'polypeptide(L)'
;MKTSNRLIGPWRTRLQWLLCLLFLLLPWLEMNGNSLVRIDIPGLRLYLFGQVLRIEELYLVLLGILVFVLAFLLVTVVLGRVWCGWLCPQTTLSDLAEGLGRRLGL
;
A
#
# COMPACT_ATOMS: atom_id res chain seq x y z
N MET A 1 -17.73 -2.28 -18.90
CA MET A 1 -18.34 -0.93 -18.78
C MET A 1 -18.70 -0.63 -17.32
N LYS A 2 -17.78 -0.09 -16.51
CA LYS A 2 -18.15 0.63 -15.28
C LYS A 2 -18.35 2.10 -15.67
N THR A 3 -19.60 2.48 -15.85
CA THR A 3 -20.01 3.87 -16.06
C THR A 3 -19.58 4.69 -14.84
N SER A 4 -18.58 5.54 -15.05
CA SER A 4 -18.06 6.48 -14.07
C SER A 4 -19.17 7.46 -13.68
N ASN A 5 -19.86 7.20 -12.57
CA ASN A 5 -20.68 8.19 -11.88
C ASN A 5 -19.77 9.36 -11.46
N ARG A 6 -19.84 10.48 -12.21
CA ARG A 6 -19.06 11.72 -12.02
C ARG A 6 -19.36 12.47 -10.71
N LEU A 7 -20.19 11.91 -9.82
CA LEU A 7 -20.75 12.61 -8.66
C LEU A 7 -20.01 12.34 -7.34
N ILE A 8 -19.08 11.38 -7.30
CA ILE A 8 -18.18 11.15 -6.15
C ILE A 8 -16.94 12.00 -6.39
N GLY A 9 -17.10 13.30 -6.15
CA GLY A 9 -16.28 14.39 -6.66
C GLY A 9 -14.78 14.41 -6.27
N PRO A 10 -14.07 15.50 -6.56
CA PRO A 10 -12.61 15.61 -6.61
C PRO A 10 -11.82 15.07 -5.39
N TRP A 11 -12.45 14.98 -4.22
CA TRP A 11 -11.86 14.44 -2.99
C TRP A 11 -11.41 12.99 -3.10
N ARG A 12 -12.20 12.12 -3.76
CA ARG A 12 -11.83 10.71 -3.94
C ARG A 12 -10.56 10.59 -4.78
N THR A 13 -10.53 11.30 -5.90
CA THR A 13 -9.37 11.29 -6.82
C THR A 13 -8.12 11.88 -6.16
N ARG A 14 -8.25 12.96 -5.36
CA ARG A 14 -7.13 13.51 -4.58
C ARG A 14 -6.58 12.50 -3.57
N LEU A 15 -7.46 11.82 -2.84
CA LEU A 15 -7.05 10.79 -1.87
C LEU A 15 -6.35 9.61 -2.57
N GLN A 16 -6.88 9.18 -3.73
CA GLN A 16 -6.28 8.12 -4.53
C GLN A 16 -4.87 8.47 -5.03
N TRP A 17 -4.67 9.70 -5.53
CA TRP A 17 -3.35 10.20 -5.90
C TRP A 17 -2.40 10.28 -4.71
N LEU A 18 -2.89 10.75 -3.55
CA LEU A 18 -2.10 10.84 -2.33
C LEU A 18 -1.63 9.46 -1.86
N LEU A 19 -2.53 8.47 -1.78
CA LEU A 19 -2.16 7.10 -1.40
C LEU A 19 -1.19 6.49 -2.42
N CYS A 20 -1.42 6.71 -3.71
CA CYS A 20 -0.55 6.20 -4.78
C CYS A 20 0.87 6.77 -4.65
N LEU A 21 1.00 8.09 -4.47
CA LEU A 21 2.28 8.75 -4.25
C LEU A 21 2.96 8.27 -2.96
N LEU A 22 2.20 8.15 -1.86
CA LEU A 22 2.74 7.67 -0.60
C LEU A 22 3.31 6.25 -0.74
N PHE A 23 2.57 5.34 -1.38
CA PHE A 23 2.99 3.96 -1.59
C PHE A 23 4.21 3.87 -2.52
N LEU A 24 4.27 4.73 -3.53
CA LEU A 24 5.39 4.76 -4.46
C LEU A 24 6.64 5.40 -3.86
N LEU A 25 6.50 6.39 -2.99
CA LEU A 25 7.63 7.08 -2.33
C LEU A 25 8.14 6.32 -1.10
N LEU A 26 7.31 5.46 -0.49
CA LEU A 26 7.60 4.68 0.71
C LEU A 26 8.96 3.94 0.67
N PRO A 27 9.33 3.19 -0.39
CA PRO A 27 10.61 2.48 -0.42
C PRO A 27 11.82 3.39 -0.69
N TRP A 28 11.62 4.61 -1.21
CA TRP A 28 12.71 5.58 -1.41
C TRP A 28 12.98 6.45 -0.18
N LEU A 29 12.07 6.47 0.79
CA LEU A 29 12.33 7.12 2.06
C LEU A 29 13.38 6.31 2.83
N GLU A 30 14.38 7.01 3.37
CA GLU A 30 15.43 6.41 4.17
C GLU A 30 15.21 6.76 5.66
N MET A 31 15.34 5.78 6.54
CA MET A 31 15.37 5.97 7.99
C MET A 31 16.59 5.23 8.54
N ASN A 32 17.40 5.93 9.35
CA ASN A 32 18.64 5.39 9.94
C ASN A 32 19.64 4.82 8.91
N GLY A 33 19.77 5.46 7.74
CA GLY A 33 20.71 5.05 6.69
C GLY A 33 20.31 3.79 5.90
N ASN A 34 19.10 3.27 6.13
CA ASN A 34 18.53 2.16 5.37
C ASN A 34 17.18 2.56 4.76
N SER A 35 16.86 2.00 3.58
CA SER A 35 15.55 2.17 2.94
C SER A 35 14.42 1.65 3.86
N LEU A 36 13.30 2.36 3.90
CA LEU A 36 12.14 2.06 4.76
C LEU A 36 11.60 0.65 4.54
N VAL A 37 11.59 0.18 3.29
CA VAL A 37 11.09 -1.15 2.94
C VAL A 37 12.02 -1.72 1.88
N ARG A 38 12.91 -2.63 2.29
CA ARG A 38 13.82 -3.33 1.39
C ARG A 38 13.94 -4.81 1.78
N ILE A 39 13.89 -5.68 0.78
CA ILE A 39 14.10 -7.13 0.94
C ILE A 39 15.46 -7.47 0.34
N ASP A 40 16.38 -7.93 1.17
CA ASP A 40 17.71 -8.42 0.77
C ASP A 40 17.71 -9.95 0.79
N ILE A 41 17.55 -10.55 -0.40
CA ILE A 41 17.48 -12.00 -0.58
C ILE A 41 18.84 -12.68 -0.30
N PRO A 42 19.99 -12.19 -0.81
CA PRO A 42 21.30 -12.76 -0.50
C PRO A 42 21.65 -12.75 0.99
N GLY A 43 21.33 -11.65 1.69
CA GLY A 43 21.63 -11.50 3.11
C GLY A 43 20.57 -12.07 4.05
N LEU A 44 19.43 -12.54 3.51
CA LEU A 44 18.24 -12.93 4.28
C LEU A 44 17.82 -11.85 5.30
N ARG A 45 17.93 -10.57 4.90
CA ARG A 45 17.60 -9.40 5.73
C ARG A 45 16.40 -8.66 5.17
N LEU A 46 15.42 -8.40 6.03
CA LEU A 46 14.25 -7.60 5.76
C LEU A 46 14.42 -6.26 6.47
N TYR A 47 14.55 -5.19 5.70
CA TYR A 47 14.57 -3.83 6.24
C TYR A 47 13.15 -3.31 6.26
N LEU A 48 12.62 -3.07 7.47
CA LEU A 48 11.26 -2.58 7.70
C LEU A 48 11.31 -1.41 8.68
N PHE A 49 10.90 -0.24 8.22
CA PHE A 49 10.85 1.01 8.99
C PHE A 49 12.17 1.35 9.71
N GLY A 50 13.30 1.13 9.04
CA GLY A 50 14.64 1.37 9.59
C GLY A 50 15.13 0.31 10.59
N GLN A 51 14.36 -0.76 10.82
CA GLN A 51 14.78 -1.93 11.60
C GLN A 51 15.21 -3.05 10.65
N VAL A 52 16.23 -3.82 11.07
CA VAL A 52 16.74 -4.97 10.30
C VAL A 52 16.18 -6.25 10.92
N LEU A 53 15.13 -6.79 10.30
CA LEU A 53 14.56 -8.09 10.64
C LEU A 53 15.30 -9.16 9.84
N ARG A 54 16.08 -9.98 10.52
CA ARG A 54 16.72 -11.11 9.85
C ARG A 54 15.77 -12.29 9.81
N ILE A 55 15.79 -13.05 8.71
CA ILE A 55 14.89 -14.19 8.53
C ILE A 55 15.23 -15.34 9.50
N GLU A 56 16.46 -15.39 10.04
CA GLU A 56 16.81 -16.38 11.08
C GLU A 56 15.99 -16.17 12.38
N GLU A 57 15.50 -14.95 12.62
CA GLU A 57 14.64 -14.60 13.76
C GLU A 57 13.15 -14.80 13.38
N LEU A 58 12.78 -15.99 12.92
CA LEU A 58 11.45 -16.28 12.32
C LEU A 58 10.27 -15.86 13.22
N TYR A 59 10.45 -15.86 14.55
CA TYR A 59 9.40 -15.48 15.50
C TYR A 59 8.97 -14.00 15.37
N LEU A 60 9.92 -13.08 15.15
CA LEU A 60 9.62 -11.65 14.98
C LEU A 60 8.86 -11.41 13.68
N VAL A 61 9.29 -12.08 12.60
CA VAL A 61 8.65 -11.99 11.29
C VAL A 61 7.23 -12.55 11.35
N LEU A 62 7.04 -13.71 11.98
CA LEU A 62 5.72 -14.33 12.15
C LEU A 62 4.76 -13.44 12.95
N LEU A 63 5.23 -12.89 14.08
CA LEU A 63 4.43 -11.99 14.91
C LEU A 63 4.07 -10.71 14.14
N GLY A 64 5.01 -10.15 13.39
CA GLY A 64 4.76 -8.99 12.53
C GLY A 64 3.69 -9.25 11.48
N ILE A 65 3.77 -10.39 10.77
CA ILE A 65 2.76 -10.78 9.77
C ILE A 65 1.41 -11.01 10.44
N LEU A 66 1.37 -11.68 11.60
CA LEU A 66 0.13 -11.93 12.33
C LEU A 66 -0.57 -10.62 12.73
N VAL A 67 0.17 -9.68 13.31
CA VAL A 67 -0.35 -8.35 13.69
C VAL A 67 -0.82 -7.60 12.45
N PHE A 68 -0.06 -7.63 11.35
CA PHE A 68 -0.46 -6.99 10.10
C PHE A 68 -1.77 -7.56 9.54
N VAL A 69 -1.91 -8.88 9.49
CA VAL A 69 -3.11 -9.55 9.00
C VAL A 69 -4.32 -9.25 9.90
N LEU A 70 -4.15 -9.30 11.22
CA LEU A 70 -5.23 -8.97 12.17
C LEU A 70 -5.67 -7.51 12.05
N ALA A 71 -4.72 -6.58 11.94
CA ALA A 71 -5.02 -5.16 11.73
C ALA A 71 -5.77 -4.94 10.41
N PHE A 72 -5.31 -5.56 9.33
CA PHE A 72 -5.97 -5.48 8.03
C PHE A 72 -7.39 -6.06 8.09
N LEU A 73 -7.57 -7.22 8.71
CA LEU A 73 -8.88 -7.87 8.86
C LEU A 73 -9.82 -7.01 9.71
N LEU A 74 -9.36 -6.47 10.83
CA LEU A 74 -10.14 -5.57 11.67
C LEU A 74 -10.63 -4.35 10.88
N VAL A 75 -9.72 -3.71 10.13
CA VAL A 75 -10.04 -2.55 9.29
C VAL A 75 -11.07 -2.91 8.22
N THR A 76 -10.94 -4.07 7.56
CA THR A 76 -11.91 -4.51 6.55
C THR A 76 -13.28 -4.86 7.13
N VAL A 77 -13.35 -5.43 8.33
CA VAL A 77 -14.64 -5.71 9.01
C VAL A 77 -15.31 -4.42 9.48
N VAL A 78 -14.55 -3.46 10.02
CA VAL A 78 -15.09 -2.19 10.54
C VAL A 78 -15.55 -1.26 9.43
N LEU A 79 -14.75 -1.10 8.36
CA LEU A 79 -15.03 -0.14 7.28
C LEU A 79 -15.76 -0.78 6.07
N GLY A 80 -15.81 -2.12 6.00
CA GLY A 80 -16.52 -2.85 4.94
C GLY A 80 -16.09 -2.45 3.53
N ARG A 81 -17.05 -2.37 2.59
CA ARG A 81 -16.79 -2.00 1.18
C ARG A 81 -16.31 -0.56 0.99
N VAL A 82 -16.44 0.32 1.99
CA VAL A 82 -15.91 1.69 1.92
C VAL A 82 -14.40 1.66 1.83
N TRP A 83 -13.74 0.75 2.55
CA TRP A 83 -12.30 0.51 2.46
C TRP A 83 -11.86 0.19 1.03
N CYS A 84 -12.53 -0.78 0.39
CA CYS A 84 -12.21 -1.21 -0.97
C CYS A 84 -12.42 -0.12 -2.03
N GLY A 85 -13.31 0.85 -1.79
CA GLY A 85 -13.58 1.96 -2.71
C GLY A 85 -12.69 3.20 -2.53
N TRP A 86 -12.01 3.35 -1.38
CA TRP A 86 -11.33 4.61 -1.02
C TRP A 86 -9.87 4.45 -0.54
N LEU A 87 -9.53 3.36 0.15
CA LEU A 87 -8.22 3.18 0.78
C LEU A 87 -7.45 1.93 0.30
N CYS A 88 -8.12 0.93 -0.27
CA CYS A 88 -7.44 -0.29 -0.70
C CYS A 88 -6.34 0.06 -1.74
N PRO A 89 -5.06 -0.20 -1.44
CA PRO A 89 -3.96 0.26 -2.28
C PRO A 89 -4.00 -0.39 -3.67
N GLN A 90 -4.34 -1.69 -3.75
CA GLN A 90 -4.45 -2.41 -5.01
C GLN A 90 -5.52 -1.80 -5.93
N THR A 91 -6.76 -1.67 -5.43
CA THR A 91 -7.89 -1.18 -6.23
C THR A 91 -7.67 0.27 -6.65
N THR A 92 -7.13 1.08 -5.74
CA THR A 92 -6.83 2.49 -5.99
C THR A 92 -5.78 2.67 -7.08
N LEU A 93 -4.70 1.88 -7.06
CA LEU A 93 -3.66 1.93 -8.09
C LEU A 93 -4.21 1.55 -9.47
N SER A 94 -4.96 0.43 -9.55
CA SER A 94 -5.53 -0.05 -10.82
C SER A 94 -6.55 0.95 -11.40
N ASP A 95 -7.47 1.44 -10.56
CA ASP A 95 -8.47 2.43 -10.97
C ASP A 95 -7.80 3.72 -11.49
N LEU A 96 -6.71 4.15 -10.84
CA LEU A 96 -5.95 5.34 -11.23
C LEU A 96 -5.18 5.11 -12.54
N ALA A 97 -4.54 3.95 -12.70
CA ALA A 97 -3.82 3.58 -13.91
C ALA A 97 -4.75 3.50 -15.14
N GLU A 98 -5.92 2.87 -15.01
CA GLU A 98 -6.94 2.85 -16.07
C GLU A 98 -7.52 4.25 -16.35
N GLY A 99 -7.65 5.08 -15.32
CA GLY A 99 -8.04 6.48 -15.47
C GLY A 99 -7.01 7.30 -16.23
N LEU A 100 -5.73 7.05 -15.99
CA LEU A 100 -4.61 7.72 -16.64
C LEU A 100 -4.46 7.27 -18.11
N GLY A 101 -4.54 5.97 -18.39
CA GLY A 101 -4.50 5.44 -19.77
C GLY A 101 -5.57 6.06 -20.66
N ARG A 102 -6.81 6.13 -20.16
CA ARG A 102 -7.92 6.80 -20.86
C ARG A 102 -7.69 8.30 -21.11
N ARG A 103 -6.91 8.98 -20.27
CA ARG A 103 -6.57 10.41 -20.46
C ARG A 103 -5.41 10.60 -21.44
N LEU A 104 -4.49 9.65 -21.48
CA LEU A 104 -3.33 9.67 -22.37
C LEU A 104 -3.65 9.06 -23.75
N GLY A 105 -4.84 8.49 -23.94
CA GLY A 105 -5.27 7.91 -25.22
C GLY A 105 -4.62 6.56 -25.54
N LEU A 106 -4.17 5.84 -24.50
CA LEU A 106 -3.60 4.48 -24.57
C LEU A 106 -4.66 3.41 -24.31
#